data_AF-A0A3C1F224-F1
#
_entry.id   AF-A0A3C1F224-F1
#
_cell.length_a   1.000
_cell.length_b   1.000
_cell.length_c   1.000
_cell.angle_alpha   90.00
_cell.angle_beta   90.00
_cell.angle_gamma   90.00
#
_symmetry.space_group_name_H-M   'P 1'
#
loop_
_entity.id
_entity.type
_entity.pdbx_description
1 polymer ?
#
loop_
_entity_poly.entity_id
_entity_poly.type
_entity_poly.pdbx_seq_one_letter_code
_entity_poly.pdbx_strand_id
1 'polypeptide(L)' 'MSEAKKRLRVTPPKIKFQAYNLMERAVSEGVAYGVRHAHKHTEKPGHEIIIERVTSAVMSSLGEIMDFDA' A
#
# COMPACT_ATOMS: atom_id res chain seq x y z
N MET A 1 -50.20 -11.30 -21.44
CA MET A 1 -48.75 -11.57 -21.29
C MET A 1 -48.03 -10.24 -21.07
N SER A 2 -47.62 -9.92 -19.84
CA SER A 2 -46.70 -8.80 -19.57
C SER A 2 -46.12 -8.96 -18.17
N GLU A 3 -45.24 -9.93 -17.98
CA GLU A 3 -44.38 -10.00 -16.79
C GLU A 3 -43.22 -9.02 -16.97
N ALA A 4 -43.42 -7.79 -16.50
CA ALA A 4 -42.35 -6.82 -16.35
C ALA A 4 -41.43 -7.30 -15.21
N LYS A 5 -40.39 -8.07 -15.55
CA LYS A 5 -39.30 -8.43 -14.63
C LYS A 5 -38.61 -7.16 -14.13
N LYS A 6 -39.04 -6.69 -12.95
CA LYS A 6 -38.42 -5.62 -12.18
C LYS A 6 -37.02 -6.10 -11.76
N ARG A 7 -36.00 -5.77 -12.56
CA ARG A 7 -34.59 -6.02 -12.20
C ARG A 7 -34.30 -5.25 -10.90
N LEU A 8 -34.16 -5.96 -9.78
CA LEU A 8 -33.65 -5.37 -8.55
C LEU A 8 -32.27 -4.78 -8.86
N ARG A 9 -32.11 -3.46 -8.69
CA ARG A 9 -30.78 -2.85 -8.61
C ARG A 9 -30.21 -3.22 -7.25
N VAL A 10 -29.32 -4.21 -7.22
CA VAL A 10 -28.55 -4.52 -6.02
C VAL A 10 -27.41 -3.50 -5.97
N THR A 11 -27.48 -2.53 -5.06
CA THR A 11 -26.34 -1.64 -4.81
C THR A 11 -25.27 -2.48 -4.12
N PRO A 12 -24.04 -2.58 -4.67
CA PRO A 12 -22.99 -3.32 -4.01
C PRO A 12 -22.72 -2.69 -2.63
N PRO A 13 -22.45 -3.50 -1.59
CA PRO A 13 -22.11 -2.98 -0.28
C PRO A 13 -20.87 -2.09 -0.41
N LYS A 14 -20.96 -0.85 0.11
CA LYS A 14 -19.82 0.05 0.19
C LYS A 14 -18.85 -0.48 1.24
N ILE A 15 -17.79 -1.15 0.80
CA ILE A 15 -16.71 -1.56 1.69
C ILE A 15 -16.00 -0.27 2.15
N LYS A 16 -15.93 -0.06 3.46
CA LYS A 16 -15.15 1.01 4.07
C LYS A 16 -13.84 0.43 4.56
N PHE A 17 -12.73 0.93 4.02
CA PHE A 17 -11.41 0.60 4.52
C PHE A 17 -10.96 1.68 5.50
N GLN A 18 -10.28 1.27 6.57
CA GLN A 18 -9.57 2.20 7.44
C GLN A 18 -8.26 2.57 6.75
N ALA A 19 -8.22 3.75 6.12
CA ALA A 19 -7.07 4.22 5.35
C ALA A 19 -5.77 4.19 6.18
N TYR A 20 -5.86 4.51 7.48
CA TYR A 20 -4.75 4.41 8.41
C TYR A 20 -4.12 3.01 8.43
N ASN A 21 -4.93 1.95 8.56
CA ASN A 21 -4.43 0.57 8.65
C ASN A 21 -3.73 0.13 7.35
N LEU A 22 -4.24 0.57 6.20
CA LEU A 22 -3.63 0.30 4.90
C LEU A 22 -2.28 1.01 4.78
N MET A 23 -2.23 2.29 5.15
CA MET A 23 -0.98 3.06 5.15
C MET A 23 0.04 2.51 6.15
N GLU A 24 -0.38 2.20 7.38
CA GLU A 24 0.47 1.64 8.43
C GLU A 24 1.11 0.34 7.97
N ARG A 25 0.34 -0.54 7.32
CA ARG A 25 0.84 -1.79 6.75
C ARG A 25 1.85 -1.52 5.63
N ALA A 26 1.53 -0.66 4.67
CA ALA A 26 2.42 -0.33 3.56
C ALA A 26 3.74 0.31 4.05
N VAL A 27 3.66 1.22 5.02
CA VAL A 27 4.85 1.84 5.64
C VAL A 27 5.69 0.80 6.37
N SER A 28 5.05 -0.06 7.18
CA SER A 28 5.76 -1.09 7.96
C SER A 28 6.47 -2.10 7.07
N GLU A 29 5.81 -2.54 5.99
CA GLU A 29 6.39 -3.44 4.98
C GLU A 29 7.57 -2.76 4.27
N GLY A 30 7.40 -1.50 3.85
CA GLY A 30 8.45 -0.70 3.21
C GLY A 30 9.68 -0.50 4.10
N VAL A 31 9.48 -0.14 5.38
CA VAL A 31 10.59 0.01 6.35
C VAL A 31 11.33 -1.31 6.54
N ALA A 32 10.61 -2.41 6.78
CA ALA A 32 11.23 -3.71 7.00
C ALA A 32 12.00 -4.20 5.76
N TYR A 33 11.51 -3.91 4.55
CA TYR A 33 12.21 -4.21 3.31
C TYR A 33 13.44 -3.31 3.12
N GLY A 34 13.29 -2.00 3.30
CA GLY A 34 14.36 -1.02 3.12
C GLY A 34 15.54 -1.27 4.04
N VAL A 35 15.30 -1.57 5.33
CA VAL A 35 16.35 -1.95 6.29
C VAL A 35 17.06 -3.23 5.85
N ARG A 36 16.30 -4.29 5.52
CA ARG A 36 16.89 -5.56 5.05
C ARG A 36 17.73 -5.36 3.79
N HIS A 37 17.26 -4.53 2.88
CA HIS A 37 17.98 -4.24 1.64
C HIS A 37 19.25 -3.41 1.89
N ALA A 38 19.21 -2.42 2.78
CA ALA A 38 20.40 -1.66 3.17
C ALA A 38 21.50 -2.58 3.74
N HIS A 39 21.10 -3.61 4.49
CA HIS A 39 22.03 -4.58 5.05
C HIS A 39 22.40 -5.76 4.12
N LYS A 40 21.85 -5.83 2.91
CA LYS A 40 22.02 -6.98 1.99
C LYS A 40 23.48 -7.27 1.63
N HIS A 41 24.30 -6.23 1.53
CA HIS A 41 25.71 -6.32 1.11
C HIS A 41 26.68 -5.74 2.13
N THR A 42 26.18 -5.22 3.26
CA THR A 42 27.00 -4.62 4.31
C THR A 42 26.32 -4.80 5.66
N GLU A 43 27.06 -5.23 6.67
CA GLU A 43 26.54 -5.33 8.04
C GLU A 43 26.30 -3.96 8.67
N LYS A 44 27.01 -2.93 8.20
CA LYS A 44 26.93 -1.55 8.71
C LYS A 44 26.72 -0.58 7.56
N PRO A 45 25.50 -0.51 6.99
CA PRO A 45 25.18 0.50 6.00
C PRO A 45 25.31 1.89 6.62
N GLY A 46 25.79 2.84 5.82
CA GLY A 46 25.80 4.25 6.22
C GLY A 46 24.38 4.76 6.44
N HIS A 47 24.24 5.77 7.30
CA HIS A 47 22.95 6.33 7.68
C HIS A 47 22.13 6.80 6.45
N GLU A 48 22.80 7.45 5.50
CA GLU A 48 22.18 7.93 4.26
C GLU A 48 21.61 6.79 3.40
N ILE A 49 22.33 5.66 3.31
CA ILE A 49 21.87 4.48 2.55
C ILE A 49 20.63 3.89 3.20
N ILE A 50 20.58 3.84 4.54
CA ILE A 50 19.39 3.34 5.25
C ILE A 50 18.18 4.23 4.93
N ILE A 51 18.34 5.56 5.04
CA ILE A 51 17.27 6.51 4.72
C ILE A 51 16.80 6.32 3.28
N GLU A 52 17.72 6.33 2.31
CA GLU A 52 17.38 6.19 0.89
C GLU A 52 16.59 4.91 0.61
N ARG A 53 17.06 3.76 1.14
CA ARG A 53 16.43 2.46 0.91
C ARG A 53 15.07 2.36 1.59
N VAL A 54 14.93 2.86 2.81
CA VAL A 54 13.65 2.88 3.53
C VAL A 54 12.66 3.79 2.83
N THR A 55 13.04 5.02 2.49
CA THR A 55 12.16 5.97 1.81
C THR A 55 11.70 5.43 0.45
N SER A 56 12.61 4.89 -0.36
CA SER A 56 12.24 4.29 -1.66
C SER A 56 11.29 3.11 -1.49
N ALA A 57 11.53 2.23 -0.53
CA ALA A 57 10.67 1.07 -0.29
C ALA A 57 9.28 1.46 0.21
N VAL A 58 9.18 2.41 1.14
CA VAL A 58 7.89 2.93 1.63
C VAL A 58 7.09 3.56 0.51
N MET A 59 7.72 4.42 -0.30
CA MET A 59 7.02 5.07 -1.41
C MET A 59 6.54 4.06 -2.45
N SER A 60 7.34 3.02 -2.74
CA SER A 60 6.92 1.92 -3.62
C SER A 60 5.70 1.19 -3.08
N SER A 61 5.70 0.79 -1.79
CA SER A 61 4.56 0.10 -1.18
C SER A 61 3.31 0.97 -1.08
N LEU A 62 3.47 2.28 -0.88
CA LEU A 62 2.34 3.22 -0.92
C LEU A 62 1.77 3.37 -2.34
N GLY A 63 2.62 3.39 -3.38
CA GLY A 63 2.18 3.44 -4.78
C GLY A 63 1.39 2.21 -5.23
N GLU A 64 1.51 1.07 -4.53
CA GLU A 64 0.67 -0.11 -4.79
C GLU A 64 -0.78 0.05 -4.28
N ILE A 65 -1.00 0.94 -3.31
CA ILE A 65 -2.30 1.12 -2.65
C ILE A 65 -2.96 2.47 -2.95
N MET A 66 -2.19 3.47 -3.39
CA MET A 66 -2.67 4.82 -3.65
C MET A 66 -2.13 5.33 -4.98
N ASP A 67 -3.01 5.98 -5.73
CA ASP A 67 -2.63 6.83 -6.85
C ASP A 67 -2.45 8.25 -6.31
N PHE A 68 -1.23 8.80 -6.46
CA PHE A 68 -0.88 10.13 -5.96
C PHE A 68 -1.19 11.25 -6.97
N ASP A 69 -1.47 10.89 -8.22
CA ASP A 69 -1.74 11.83 -9.31
C ASP A 69 -3.24 11.92 -9.69
N ALA A 70 -4.11 11.25 -8.93
CA ALA A 70 -5.56 11.16 -9.15
C ALA A 70 -6.37 12.39 -8.70
#